data_AF-A0A926UXX7-F1
#
_entry.id   AF-A0A926UXX7-F1
#
_cell.length_a   1.000
_cell.length_b   1.000
_cell.length_c   1.000
_cell.angle_alpha   90.00
_cell.angle_beta   90.00
_cell.angle_gamma   90.00
#
_symmetry.space_group_name_H-M   'P 1'
#
loop_
_entity.id
_entity.type
_entity.pdbx_description
1 polymer ?
#
loop_
_entity_poly.entity_id
_entity_poly.type
_entity_poly.pdbx_seq_one_letter_code
_entity_poly.pdbx_strand_id
1 'polypeptide(L)'
;MKKYFNTAGPCQPDIHYMLSSTERMPQIKSLIDQRNYFVIHAPRQVGKTTAMLTLAQELTASGEYTALMVSVEVGSAFPDQPEIAEQAIL
;
A
#
# COMPACT_ATOMS: atom_id res chain seq x y z
N MET A 1 -22.48 -6.16 15.92
CA MET A 1 -21.75 -7.45 15.97
C MET A 1 -20.34 -7.21 16.48
N LYS A 2 -19.70 -8.20 17.12
CA LYS A 2 -18.29 -8.11 17.52
C LYS A 2 -17.41 -8.35 16.28
N LYS A 3 -16.36 -7.55 16.10
CA LYS A 3 -15.38 -7.75 15.00
C LYS A 3 -14.70 -9.12 15.12
N TYR A 4 -14.13 -9.63 14.03
CA TYR A 4 -13.41 -10.91 13.97
C TYR A 4 -12.10 -10.79 13.17
N PHE A 5 -11.17 -11.75 13.32
CA PHE A 5 -9.92 -11.76 12.55
C PHE A 5 -10.16 -12.37 11.17
N ASN A 6 -9.68 -11.69 10.13
CA ASN A 6 -9.66 -12.23 8.77
C ASN A 6 -8.26 -12.74 8.43
N THR A 7 -8.20 -13.97 7.90
CA THR A 7 -6.95 -14.61 7.47
C THR A 7 -6.90 -14.85 5.95
N ALA A 8 -7.96 -14.51 5.21
CA ALA A 8 -8.04 -14.71 3.76
C ALA A 8 -8.69 -13.53 3.04
N GLY A 9 -8.08 -13.04 1.96
CA GLY A 9 -8.60 -11.91 1.19
C GLY A 9 -8.44 -10.55 1.90
N PRO A 10 -9.05 -9.48 1.36
CA PRO A 10 -8.93 -8.12 1.91
C PRO A 10 -9.60 -7.96 3.28
N CYS A 11 -9.00 -7.19 4.17
CA CYS A 11 -9.62 -6.83 5.44
C CYS A 11 -10.54 -5.60 5.30
N GLN A 12 -11.68 -5.64 5.99
CA GLN A 12 -12.71 -4.60 6.02
C GLN A 12 -12.75 -3.95 7.42
N PRO A 13 -12.45 -2.64 7.58
CA PRO A 13 -12.28 -2.01 8.89
C PRO A 13 -13.51 -2.03 9.80
N ASP A 14 -14.71 -2.08 9.25
CA ASP A 14 -15.99 -2.09 9.97
C ASP A 14 -16.29 -3.46 10.61
N ILE A 15 -15.86 -4.55 9.99
CA ILE A 15 -16.14 -5.92 10.45
C ILE A 15 -14.91 -6.72 10.93
N HIS A 16 -13.70 -6.33 10.54
CA HIS A 16 -12.46 -7.04 10.90
C HIS A 16 -11.62 -6.31 11.94
N TYR A 17 -10.98 -7.07 12.84
CA TYR A 17 -9.91 -6.51 13.66
C TYR A 17 -8.72 -6.15 12.75
N MET A 18 -8.28 -4.91 12.86
CA MET A 18 -7.17 -4.35 12.11
C MET A 18 -6.13 -3.81 13.09
N LEU A 19 -4.86 -4.11 12.82
CA LEU A 19 -3.75 -3.36 13.38
C LEU A 19 -3.36 -2.30 12.37
N SER A 20 -3.14 -1.07 12.82
CA SER A 20 -2.60 -0.04 11.94
C SER A 20 -1.29 -0.56 11.31
N SER A 21 -1.21 -0.45 10.00
CA SER A 21 0.00 -0.78 9.26
C SER A 21 1.07 0.28 9.47
N THR A 22 0.67 1.56 9.56
CA THR A 22 1.57 2.70 9.71
C THR A 22 2.18 2.78 11.11
N GLU A 23 1.46 2.40 12.16
CA GLU A 23 2.03 2.27 13.52
C GLU A 23 3.16 1.24 13.59
N ARG A 24 3.14 0.21 12.73
CA ARG A 24 4.20 -0.80 12.62
C ARG A 24 5.38 -0.34 11.76
N MET A 25 5.29 0.83 11.13
CA MET A 25 6.30 1.39 10.24
C MET A 25 6.62 2.85 10.61
N PRO A 26 7.03 3.13 11.87
CA PRO A 26 7.12 4.50 12.39
C PRO A 26 8.11 5.41 11.63
N GLN A 27 9.05 4.83 10.88
CA GLN A 27 10.06 5.58 10.13
C GLN A 27 9.55 6.10 8.79
N ILE A 28 8.44 5.58 8.25
CA ILE A 28 7.98 5.91 6.90
C ILE A 28 7.66 7.39 6.75
N LYS A 29 6.98 8.01 7.73
CA LYS A 29 6.63 9.43 7.63
C LYS A 29 7.88 10.31 7.51
N SER A 30 8.90 10.03 8.33
CA SER A 30 10.18 10.75 8.27
C SER A 30 10.86 10.61 6.90
N LEU A 31 10.83 9.41 6.32
CA LEU A 31 11.36 9.18 4.97
C LEU A 31 10.61 9.98 3.90
N ILE A 32 9.27 10.06 4.00
CA ILE A 32 8.43 10.86 3.10
C ILE A 32 8.72 12.35 3.27
N ASP A 33 8.76 12.85 4.51
CA ASP A 33 9.05 14.25 4.82
C ASP A 33 10.44 14.66 4.29
N GLN A 34 11.41 13.74 4.26
CA GLN A 34 12.75 13.91 3.69
C GLN A 34 12.84 13.68 2.17
N ARG A 35 11.73 13.35 1.50
CA ARG A 35 11.66 13.05 0.05
C ARG A 35 12.50 11.85 -0.37
N ASN A 36 12.65 10.86 0.51
CA ASN A 36 13.39 9.63 0.25
C ASN A 36 12.49 8.56 -0.40
N TYR A 37 13.10 7.68 -1.19
CA TYR A 37 12.50 6.43 -1.61
C TYR A 37 12.66 5.36 -0.53
N PHE A 38 11.68 4.48 -0.38
CA PHE A 38 11.74 3.36 0.54
C PHE A 38 11.13 2.09 -0.08
N VAL A 39 11.54 0.93 0.43
CA VAL A 39 11.06 -0.38 -0.01
C VAL A 39 10.53 -1.14 1.19
N ILE A 40 9.32 -1.71 1.07
CA ILE A 40 8.76 -2.62 2.06
C ILE A 40 9.11 -4.06 1.68
N HIS A 41 10.12 -4.63 2.34
CA HIS A 41 10.50 -6.02 2.16
C HIS A 41 9.76 -6.93 3.15
N ALA A 42 8.85 -7.78 2.64
CA ALA A 42 8.14 -8.76 3.46
C ALA A 42 7.62 -9.95 2.62
N PRO A 43 7.35 -11.14 3.23
CA PRO A 43 6.86 -12.32 2.52
C PRO A 43 5.56 -12.10 1.74
N ARG A 44 5.21 -13.03 0.84
CA ARG A 44 3.95 -12.97 0.10
C ARG A 44 2.75 -13.02 1.08
N GLN A 45 1.68 -12.31 0.75
CA GLN A 45 0.39 -12.31 1.48
C GLN A 45 0.41 -11.80 2.93
N VAL A 46 1.46 -11.09 3.36
CA VAL A 46 1.54 -10.47 4.71
C VAL A 46 0.88 -9.09 4.82
N GLY A 47 0.07 -8.69 3.83
CA GLY A 47 -0.68 -7.42 3.87
C GLY A 47 0.09 -6.18 3.41
N LYS A 48 1.15 -6.31 2.59
CA LYS A 48 1.91 -5.17 2.04
C LYS A 48 1.03 -4.18 1.25
N THR A 49 0.18 -4.70 0.36
CA THR A 49 -0.74 -3.86 -0.43
C THR A 49 -1.73 -3.12 0.47
N THR A 50 -2.28 -3.81 1.47
CA THR A 50 -3.14 -3.19 2.48
C THR A 50 -2.40 -2.09 3.24
N ALA A 51 -1.14 -2.33 3.61
CA ALA A 51 -0.31 -1.34 4.30
C ALA A 51 -0.09 -0.07 3.47
N MET A 52 0.24 -0.21 2.18
CA MET A 52 0.42 0.91 1.27
C MET A 52 -0.88 1.70 1.02
N LEU A 53 -2.01 1.00 0.88
CA LEU A 53 -3.33 1.62 0.73
C LEU A 53 -3.71 2.45 1.96
N THR A 54 -3.55 1.88 3.16
CA THR A 54 -3.83 2.61 4.41
C THR A 54 -2.91 3.82 4.56
N LEU A 55 -1.61 3.68 4.27
CA LEU A 55 -0.67 4.80 4.29
C LEU A 55 -1.10 5.92 3.33
N ALA A 56 -1.48 5.59 2.10
CA ALA A 56 -1.94 6.59 1.13
C ALA A 56 -3.21 7.32 1.61
N GLN A 57 -4.15 6.59 2.21
CA GLN A 57 -5.36 7.18 2.80
C GLN A 57 -5.03 8.11 3.97
N GLU A 58 -4.15 7.71 4.88
CA GLU A 58 -3.73 8.53 6.02
C GLU A 58 -2.99 9.80 5.59
N LEU A 59 -2.07 9.68 4.62
CA LEU A 59 -1.35 10.82 4.03
C LEU A 59 -2.31 11.81 3.36
N THR A 60 -3.31 11.31 2.64
CA THR A 60 -4.31 12.15 1.98
C THR A 60 -5.25 12.79 2.99
N ALA A 61 -5.65 12.06 4.03
CA ALA A 61 -6.52 12.54 5.09
C ALA A 61 -5.86 13.59 6.00
N SER A 62 -4.53 13.59 6.11
CA SER A 62 -3.81 14.63 6.87
C SER A 62 -3.91 16.02 6.23
N GLY A 63 -4.19 16.10 4.94
CA GLY A 63 -4.20 17.35 4.16
C GLY A 63 -2.81 17.90 3.83
N GLU A 64 -1.73 17.29 4.34
CA GLU A 64 -0.34 17.66 4.02
C GLU A 64 0.10 17.09 2.67
N TYR A 65 -0.49 15.97 2.26
CA TYR A 65 -0.10 15.23 1.07
C TYR A 65 -1.32 14.87 0.21
N THR A 66 -1.08 14.72 -1.09
CA THR A 66 -1.99 14.00 -1.98
C THR A 66 -1.27 12.72 -2.39
N ALA A 67 -1.72 11.58 -1.86
CA ALA A 67 -1.09 10.29 -2.15
C ALA A 67 -1.84 9.57 -3.27
N LEU A 68 -1.09 9.07 -4.24
CA LEU A 68 -1.59 8.24 -5.33
C LEU A 68 -0.98 6.84 -5.22
N MET A 69 -1.81 5.82 -5.37
CA MET A 69 -1.37 4.43 -5.43
C MET A 69 -1.55 3.92 -6.86
N VAL A 70 -0.46 3.48 -7.46
CA VAL A 70 -0.43 2.91 -8.81
C VAL A 70 0.10 1.48 -8.71
N SER A 71 -0.64 0.52 -9.25
CA SER A 71 -0.14 -0.84 -9.43
C SER A 71 0.55 -0.95 -10.78
N VAL A 72 1.82 -1.37 -10.77
CA VAL A 72 2.58 -1.68 -12.00
C VAL A 72 2.60 -3.18 -12.30
N GLU A 73 1.83 -3.99 -11.55
CA GLU A 73 1.86 -5.46 -11.62
C GLU A 73 1.54 -5.99 -13.02
N VAL A 74 0.58 -5.38 -13.71
CA VAL A 74 0.16 -5.77 -15.06
C VAL A 74 1.26 -5.57 -16.11
N GLY A 75 2.15 -4.59 -15.91
CA GLY A 75 3.30 -4.35 -16.79
C GLY A 75 4.37 -5.45 -16.69
N SER A 76 4.35 -6.28 -15.64
CA SER A 76 5.36 -7.33 -15.44
C SER A 76 5.36 -8.41 -16.52
N ALA A 77 4.30 -8.52 -17.32
CA ALA A 77 4.24 -9.38 -18.49
C ALA A 77 5.15 -8.91 -19.65
N PHE A 78 5.62 -7.66 -19.62
CA PHE A 78 6.35 -7.00 -20.70
C PHE A 78 7.69 -6.40 -20.23
N PRO A 79 8.65 -7.23 -19.74
CA PRO A 79 9.85 -6.74 -19.06
C PRO A 79 10.79 -5.89 -19.93
N ASP A 80 10.84 -6.18 -21.24
CA ASP A 80 11.72 -5.50 -22.20
C ASP A 80 10.96 -4.58 -23.17
N GLN A 81 9.66 -4.34 -22.93
CA GLN A 81 8.77 -3.59 -23.83
C GLN A 81 8.07 -2.48 -23.03
N PRO A 82 8.79 -1.40 -22.69
CA PRO A 82 8.30 -0.37 -21.79
C PRO A 82 7.05 0.33 -22.32
N GLU A 83 6.91 0.55 -23.63
CA GLU A 83 5.70 1.19 -24.18
C GLU A 83 4.45 0.31 -24.00
N ILE A 84 4.59 -1.01 -24.15
CA ILE A 84 3.47 -1.95 -23.94
C ILE A 84 3.16 -2.08 -22.45
N ALA A 85 4.19 -2.12 -21.60
CA ALA A 85 4.01 -2.12 -20.16
C ALA A 85 3.26 -0.87 -19.67
N GLU A 86 3.62 0.31 -20.17
CA GLU A 86 2.94 1.58 -19.85
C GLU A 86 1.47 1.55 -20.26
N GLN A 87 1.16 1.14 -21.50
CA GLN A 87 -0.22 1.01 -21.99
C GLN A 87 -1.05 0.00 -21.20
N ALA A 88 -0.41 -1.01 -20.60
CA ALA A 88 -1.11 -1.98 -19.77
C ALA A 88 -1.41 -1.44 -18.35
N ILE A 89 -0.60 -0.50 -17.85
CA ILE A 89 -0.70 0.06 -16.49
C ILE A 89 -1.71 1.20 -16.40
N LEU A 90 -1.81 2.03 -17.45
CA LEU A 90 -2.61 3.27 -17.51
C LEU A 90 -3.96 3.07 -18.21
#